data_AF-A0A1J3CBH0-F1
#
_entry.id   AF-A0A1J3CBH0-F1
#
_cell.length_a   1.000
_cell.length_b   1.000
_cell.length_c   1.000
_cell.angle_alpha   90.00
_cell.angle_beta   90.00
_cell.angle_gamma   90.00
#
_symmetry.space_group_name_H-M   'P 1'
#
loop_
_entity.id
_entity.type
_entity.pdbx_description
1 polymer ?
#
loop_
_entity_poly.entity_id
_entity_poly.type
_entity_poly.pdbx_seq_one_letter_code
_entity_poly.pdbx_strand_id
1 'polypeptide(L)' 'YLGVLSSCRHAGLVKEGRKFFDSMAEHGLKPELNHYSCLVDLLGRFGLLQEALKLIENMPMKPNPVILGSLLFSCR' A
#
# COMPACT_ATOMS: atom_id res chain seq x y z
N TYR A 1 8.10 4.02 9.31
CA TYR A 1 6.85 3.62 8.63
C TYR A 1 7.00 2.40 7.73
N LEU A 2 7.97 2.36 6.81
CA LEU A 2 8.15 1.21 5.92
C LEU A 2 8.24 -0.16 6.63
N GLY A 3 9.01 -0.26 7.73
CA GLY A 3 9.11 -1.49 8.52
C GLY A 3 7.75 -1.93 9.09
N VAL A 4 7.00 -1.00 9.68
CA VAL A 4 5.66 -1.25 10.24
C VAL A 4 4.68 -1.67 9.14
N LEU A 5 4.64 -0.97 8.01
CA LEU A 5 3.79 -1.34 6.87
C LEU A 5 4.16 -2.70 6.30
N SER A 6 5.46 -3.03 6.25
CA SER A 6 5.93 -4.35 5.87
C SER A 6 5.43 -5.41 6.84
N SER A 7 5.50 -5.19 8.15
CA SER A 7 4.96 -6.11 9.15
C SER A 7 3.44 -6.28 8.99
N CYS A 8 2.68 -5.19 8.84
CA CYS A 8 1.24 -5.24 8.59
C CYS A 8 0.89 -6.05 7.33
N ARG A 9 1.65 -5.84 6.25
CA ARG A 9 1.52 -6.61 5.00
C ARG A 9 1.68 -8.11 5.24
N HIS A 10 2.73 -8.53 5.94
CA HIS A 10 2.97 -9.97 6.18
C HIS A 10 1.96 -10.58 7.17
N ALA A 11 1.55 -9.81 8.17
CA ALA A 11 0.59 -10.24 9.18
C ALA A 11 -0.88 -10.13 8.73
N GLY A 12 -1.15 -9.55 7.56
CA GLY A 12 -2.52 -9.34 7.06
C GLY A 12 -3.32 -8.28 7.82
N LEU A 13 -2.64 -7.37 8.51
CA LEU A 13 -3.27 -6.35 9.35
C LEU A 13 -3.68 -5.14 8.49
N VAL A 14 -4.73 -5.32 7.69
CA VAL A 14 -5.22 -4.31 6.74
C VAL A 14 -5.57 -2.99 7.43
N LYS A 15 -6.35 -3.05 8.52
CA LYS A 15 -6.80 -1.85 9.26
C LYS A 15 -5.60 -1.05 9.81
N GLU A 16 -4.60 -1.77 10.32
CA GLU A 16 -3.45 -1.16 10.98
C GLU A 16 -2.51 -0.59 9.91
N GLY A 17 -2.34 -1.29 8.79
CA GLY A 17 -1.60 -0.80 7.63
C GLY A 17 -2.12 0.55 7.14
N ARG A 18 -3.45 0.72 7.04
CA ARG A 18 -4.07 2.01 6.69
C ARG A 18 -3.73 3.09 7.72
N LYS A 19 -4.02 2.80 8.99
CA LYS A 19 -3.82 3.74 10.08
C LYS A 19 -2.38 4.26 10.10
N PHE A 20 -1.40 3.36 9.96
CA PHE A 20 -0.01 3.75 9.91
C PHE A 20 0.35 4.54 8.65
N PHE A 21 -0.20 4.17 7.49
CA PHE A 21 0.01 4.91 6.26
C PHE A 21 -0.54 6.34 6.34
N ASP A 22 -1.77 6.51 6.82
CA ASP A 22 -2.43 7.81 6.96
C ASP A 22 -1.72 8.68 8.00
N SER A 23 -1.30 8.09 9.13
CA SER A 23 -0.55 8.81 10.17
C SER A 23 0.79 9.36 9.69
N MET A 24 1.34 8.90 8.56
CA MET A 24 2.58 9.50 8.01
C MET A 24 2.38 10.98 7.73
N ALA A 25 1.26 11.34 7.10
CA ALA A 25 0.94 12.72 6.77
C ALA A 25 0.74 13.58 8.03
N GLU A 26 0.13 13.02 9.08
CA GLU A 26 -0.04 13.68 10.38
C GLU A 26 1.30 14.01 11.04
N HIS A 27 2.33 13.19 10.81
CA HIS A 27 3.69 13.42 11.28
C HIS A 27 4.56 14.21 10.28
N GLY A 28 3.97 14.79 9.23
CA GLY A 28 4.67 15.58 8.22
C GLY A 28 5.54 14.77 7.26
N LEU A 29 5.35 13.44 7.22
CA LEU A 29 6.09 12.54 6.33
C LEU A 29 5.25 12.23 5.09
N LYS A 30 5.87 12.39 3.91
CA LYS A 30 5.23 12.03 2.64
C LYS A 30 5.47 10.54 2.35
N PRO A 31 4.44 9.76 2.00
CA PRO A 31 4.63 8.39 1.58
C PRO A 31 5.47 8.32 0.29
N GLU A 32 6.52 7.50 0.34
CA GLU A 32 7.35 7.18 -0.83
C GLU A 32 6.85 5.90 -1.54
N LEU A 33 7.39 5.64 -2.73
CA LEU A 33 7.06 4.49 -3.58
C LEU A 33 7.03 3.14 -2.82
N ASN A 34 7.97 2.92 -1.89
CA ASN A 34 8.03 1.68 -1.09
C ASN A 34 6.85 1.55 -0.09
N HIS A 35 6.37 2.68 0.44
CA HIS A 35 5.21 2.70 1.34
C HIS A 35 3.94 2.36 0.57
N TYR A 36 3.76 2.95 -0.62
CA TYR A 36 2.67 2.60 -1.52
C TYR A 36 2.74 1.14 -1.95
N SER A 37 3.91 0.62 -2.31
CA SER A 37 4.09 -0.79 -2.66
C SER A 37 3.63 -1.73 -1.55
N CYS A 38 4.00 -1.44 -0.30
CA CYS A 38 3.56 -2.26 0.83
C CYS A 38 2.05 -2.23 1.03
N LEU A 39 1.42 -1.07 0.91
CA LEU A 39 -0.01 -0.94 1.13
C LEU A 39 -0.82 -1.52 -0.05
N VAL A 40 -0.40 -1.33 -1.30
CA VAL A 40 -1.03 -1.94 -2.48
C VAL A 40 -0.97 -3.47 -2.39
N ASP A 41 0.19 -4.05 -2.04
CA ASP A 41 0.33 -5.49 -1.88
C ASP A 41 -0.54 -6.04 -0.73
N LEU A 42 -0.61 -5.33 0.40
CA LEU A 42 -1.51 -5.66 1.50
C LEU A 42 -2.98 -5.61 1.09
N LEU A 43 -3.41 -4.58 0.36
CA LEU A 43 -4.81 -4.46 -0.07
C LEU A 43 -5.16 -5.53 -1.12
N GLY A 44 -4.28 -5.75 -2.08
CA GLY A 44 -4.46 -6.72 -3.14
C GLY A 44 -4.65 -8.15 -2.59
N ARG A 45 -3.73 -8.61 -1.75
CA ARG A 45 -3.78 -9.97 -1.16
C ARG A 45 -5.05 -10.27 -0.37
N PHE A 46 -5.74 -9.24 0.11
CA PHE A 46 -6.96 -9.37 0.91
C PHE A 46 -8.22 -8.97 0.12
N GLY A 47 -8.15 -8.96 -1.22
CA GLY A 47 -9.30 -8.78 -2.11
C GLY A 47 -9.80 -7.32 -2.22
N LEU A 48 -9.06 -6.35 -1.69
CA LEU A 48 -9.43 -4.93 -1.69
C LEU A 48 -8.92 -4.23 -2.96
N LEU A 49 -9.16 -4.85 -4.11
CA LEU A 49 -8.57 -4.47 -5.40
C LEU A 49 -8.97 -3.05 -5.84
N GLN A 50 -10.23 -2.67 -5.65
CA GLN A 50 -10.71 -1.33 -5.98
C GLN A 50 -9.99 -0.25 -5.18
N GLU A 51 -9.63 -0.57 -3.94
CA GLU A 51 -8.94 0.36 -3.08
C GLU A 51 -7.44 0.40 -3.38
N ALA A 52 -6.84 -0.74 -3.66
CA ALA A 52 -5.47 -0.83 -4.17
C ALA A 52 -5.31 -0.02 -5.46
N LEU A 53 -6.28 -0.10 -6.39
CA LEU A 53 -6.29 0.67 -7.63
C LEU A 53 -6.41 2.18 -7.36
N LYS A 54 -7.36 2.60 -6.52
CA LYS A 54 -7.50 4.02 -6.12
C LYS A 54 -6.21 4.54 -5.49
N LEU A 55 -5.53 3.73 -4.67
CA LEU A 55 -4.27 4.12 -4.06
C LEU A 55 -3.19 4.37 -5.11
N ILE A 56 -3.15 3.56 -6.18
CA ILE A 56 -2.23 3.74 -7.31
C ILE A 56 -2.54 5.00 -8.09
N GLU A 57 -3.82 5.26 -8.38
CA GLU A 57 -4.27 6.43 -9.13
C GLU A 57 -3.98 7.74 -8.39
N ASN A 58 -4.02 7.72 -7.06
CA ASN A 58 -3.75 8.88 -6.21
C ASN A 58 -2.26 9.08 -5.87
N MET A 59 -1.34 8.28 -6.43
CA MET A 59 0.09 8.48 -6.18
C MET A 59 0.59 9.78 -6.81
N PRO A 60 1.30 10.64 -6.07
CA PRO A 60 1.94 11.82 -6.66
C PRO A 60 3.19 11.50 -7.52
N MET A 61 3.48 10.22 -7.76
CA MET A 61 4.61 9.73 -8.55
C MET A 61 4.16 8.58 -9.45
N LYS A 62 4.96 8.28 -10.48
CA LYS A 62 4.67 7.19 -11.39
C LYS A 62 4.74 5.83 -10.66
N PRO A 63 3.71 4.96 -10.77
CA PRO A 63 3.81 3.58 -10.28
C PRO A 63 4.99 2.85 -10.93
N ASN A 64 5.69 2.02 -10.16
CA ASN A 64 6.69 1.12 -10.70
C ASN A 64 6.03 -0.21 -11.14
N PRO A 65 6.73 -1.03 -11.97
CA PRO A 65 6.22 -2.33 -12.38
C PRO A 65 5.92 -3.29 -11.22
N VAL A 66 6.59 -3.13 -10.07
CA VAL A 66 6.38 -3.96 -8.88
C VAL A 66 4.99 -3.74 -8.29
N ILE A 67 4.56 -2.47 -8.15
CA ILE A 67 3.24 -2.10 -7.65
C ILE A 67 2.14 -2.65 -8.55
N LEU A 68 2.30 -2.50 -9.87
CA LEU A 68 1.35 -3.01 -10.86
C LEU A 68 1.32 -4.55 -10.84
N GLY A 69 2.48 -5.19 -10.69
CA GLY A 69 2.60 -6.64 -10.55
C GLY A 69 1.87 -7.18 -9.32
N SER A 70 2.00 -6.51 -8.16
CA SER A 70 1.27 -6.87 -6.94
C SER A 70 -0.25 -6.78 -7.12
N LEU A 71 -0.74 -5.74 -7.81
CA LEU A 71 -2.16 -5.62 -8.12
C LEU A 71 -2.63 -6.75 -9.05
N LEU A 72 -1.90 -6.99 -10.16
CA LEU A 72 -2.24 -8.03 -11.15
C LEU A 72 -2.23 -9.44 -10.54
N PHE A 73 -1.26 -9.75 -9.69
CA PHE A 73 -1.18 -11.04 -9.00
C PHE A 73 -2.38 -11.25 -8.06
N SER A 74 -2.89 -10.17 -7.49
CA SER A 74 -4.02 -10.18 -6.57
C SER A 74 -5.39 -10.30 -7.27
N CYS A 75 -5.46 -10.12 -8.60
CA CYS A 75 -6.68 -10.25 -9.41
C CYS A 75 -6.98 -11.69 -9.85
N ARG A 76 -6.32 -12.69 -9.26
CA ARG A 76 -6.42 -14.10 -9.64
C ARG A 76 -7.25 -14.87 -8.63
#